data_AF-A0A0S8F8V4-F1
#
_entry.id   AF-A0A0S8F8V4-F1
#
_cell.length_a   1.000
_cell.length_b   1.000
_cell.length_c   1.000
_cell.angle_alpha   90.00
_cell.angle_beta   90.00
_cell.angle_gamma   90.00
#
_symmetry.space_group_name_H-M   'P 1'
#
loop_
_entity.id
_entity.type
_entity.pdbx_description
1 polymer ?
#
loop_
_entity_poly.entity_id
_entity_poly.type
_entity_poly.pdbx_seq_one_letter_code
_entity_poly.pdbx_strand_id
1 'polypeptide(L)'
;MNAWAYRARTIDGQIREGVVQALNEAEAARSLIKNKLIPESVRPAAREGSAANISLSFRRRVKPMSMVFFARQFATLIDAAVPLVQSIEILSDLTDDKVLKKALGQVTVDVQSGMTLAAAMREHPNVFSDIFVNMVEAGEQGGMLDTILARLATYLEKSQEIVGKVKTAMVYPMIILGVALLSAAVMLTFVVPTFQTMFASSGLKLPYPTQVLINLSDFVQTRWLWLLGGTFGGVFLIRTFYRTPAGRELGDRILLRIPVLGDLIHKTAIARFSQSMASLLAAGSNLIDALKAASATTNNVMIERALLSTRPAIEAGEGISKPLSESGIVPNLVARMVDVGETTGRLDDMFEKISIFYEGEVDTAVTRLMKAMEPALICVVGVILGGMVVALYLPIFEAMTSVDM
;
A
#
# COMPACT_ATOMS: atom_id res chain seq x y z
N MET A 1 5.12 39.36 23.27
CA MET A 1 6.55 39.47 23.64
C MET A 1 7.36 38.81 22.54
N ASN A 2 8.39 39.47 22.04
CA ASN A 2 9.23 38.93 20.96
C ASN A 2 10.47 38.27 21.57
N ALA A 3 10.91 37.16 20.97
CA ALA A 3 12.15 36.50 21.36
C ALA A 3 13.34 37.19 20.70
N TRP A 4 14.36 37.54 21.50
CA TRP A 4 15.59 38.19 21.06
C TRP A 4 16.77 37.29 21.41
N ALA A 5 17.56 36.91 20.40
CA ALA A 5 18.79 36.16 20.61
C ALA A 5 19.89 37.15 21.00
N TYR A 6 20.64 36.84 22.04
CA TYR A 6 21.72 37.68 22.51
C TYR A 6 23.02 36.90 22.63
N ARG A 7 24.11 37.62 22.40
CA ARG A 7 25.47 37.23 22.76
C ARG A 7 25.98 38.28 23.74
N ALA A 8 26.24 37.87 24.97
CA ALA A 8 26.65 38.78 26.03
C ALA A 8 27.82 38.21 26.82
N ARG A 9 28.69 39.09 27.30
CA ARG A 9 29.85 38.73 28.10
C ARG A 9 29.56 38.93 29.58
N THR A 10 29.91 37.94 30.42
CA THR A 10 29.91 38.12 31.88
C THR A 10 31.10 38.97 32.31
N ILE A 11 31.03 39.53 33.52
CA ILE A 11 32.13 40.33 34.11
C ILE A 11 33.42 39.51 34.18
N ASP A 12 33.33 38.18 34.33
CA ASP A 12 34.45 37.23 34.34
C ASP A 12 35.01 36.89 32.94
N GLY A 13 34.51 37.56 31.88
CA GLY A 13 35.03 37.44 30.51
C GLY A 13 34.46 36.27 29.68
N GLN A 14 33.53 35.48 30.20
CA GLN A 14 32.91 34.36 29.47
C GLN A 14 31.75 34.84 28.60
N ILE A 15 31.69 34.34 27.36
CA ILE A 15 30.60 34.64 26.42
C ILE A 15 29.43 33.67 26.68
N ARG A 16 28.23 34.22 26.87
CA ARG A 16 26.98 33.48 26.98
C ARG A 16 26.02 33.87 25.86
N GLU A 17 25.47 32.85 25.23
CA GLU A 17 24.47 32.98 24.16
C GLU A 17 23.15 32.41 24.63
N GLY A 18 22.04 33.08 24.32
CA GLY A 18 20.71 32.69 24.79
C GLY A 18 19.60 33.52 24.17
N VAL A 19 18.37 33.26 24.60
CA VAL A 19 17.17 33.95 24.10
C VAL A 19 16.47 34.65 25.28
N VAL A 20 16.16 35.93 25.12
CA VAL A 20 15.40 36.73 26.09
C VAL A 20 14.10 37.24 25.46
N GLN A 21 13.00 37.21 26.20
CA GLN A 21 11.72 37.73 25.73
C GLN A 21 11.60 39.21 26.13
N ALA A 22 11.41 40.09 25.14
CA ALA A 22 11.25 41.54 25.35
C ALA A 22 10.38 42.16 24.24
N LEU A 23 9.81 43.35 24.47
CA LEU A 23 8.98 44.02 23.47
C LEU A 23 9.84 44.67 22.37
N ASN A 24 11.03 45.16 22.71
CA ASN A 24 11.96 45.78 21.77
C ASN A 24 13.44 45.51 22.14
N GLU A 25 14.35 45.81 21.22
CA GLU A 25 15.79 45.57 21.37
C GLU A 25 16.39 46.30 22.59
N ALA A 26 15.93 47.53 22.83
CA ALA A 26 16.39 48.35 23.96
C ALA A 26 16.00 47.74 25.32
N GLU A 27 14.83 47.12 25.41
CA GLU A 27 14.35 46.44 26.61
C GLU A 27 15.04 45.08 26.81
N ALA A 28 15.33 44.34 25.73
CA ALA A 28 16.16 43.13 25.77
C ALA A 28 17.57 43.44 26.30
N ALA A 29 18.23 44.49 25.79
CA ALA A 29 19.55 44.91 26.25
C ALA A 29 19.54 45.33 27.73
N ARG A 30 18.53 46.07 28.19
CA ARG A 30 18.38 46.46 29.59
C ARG A 30 18.15 45.26 30.52
N SER A 31 17.37 44.26 30.09
CA SER A 31 17.16 43.03 30.86
C SER A 31 18.45 42.23 31.02
N LEU A 32 19.35 42.24 30.04
CA LEU A 32 20.65 41.59 30.11
C LEU A 32 21.60 42.30 31.07
N ILE A 33 21.64 43.64 31.03
CA ILE A 33 22.44 44.46 31.95
C ILE A 33 21.97 44.25 33.39
N LYS A 34 20.65 44.19 33.65
CA LYS A 34 20.08 43.89 34.98
C LYS A 34 20.53 42.52 35.52
N ASN A 35 20.78 41.57 34.62
CA ASN A 35 21.29 40.23 34.94
C ASN A 35 22.83 40.14 34.92
N LYS A 36 23.54 41.27 35.01
CA LYS A 36 25.02 41.37 35.02
C LYS A 36 25.70 40.82 33.77
N LEU A 37 25.02 40.87 32.61
CA LEU A 37 25.55 40.48 31.31
C LEU A 37 25.73 41.74 30.45
N ILE A 38 26.93 41.93 29.87
CA ILE A 38 27.23 43.04 28.97
C ILE A 38 26.91 42.59 27.53
N PRO A 39 25.87 43.13 26.87
CA PRO A 39 25.47 42.68 25.55
C PRO A 39 26.48 43.11 24.47
N GLU A 40 27.03 42.15 23.71
CA GLU A 40 27.88 42.41 22.54
C GLU A 40 27.05 42.46 21.24
N SER A 41 25.99 41.66 21.16
CA SER A 41 25.00 41.75 20.08
C SER A 41 23.64 41.28 20.55
N VAL A 42 22.60 42.06 20.26
CA VAL A 42 21.20 41.67 20.43
C VAL A 42 20.56 41.70 19.05
N ARG A 43 19.98 40.58 18.61
CA ARG A 43 19.30 40.47 17.32
C ARG A 43 17.93 39.85 17.53
N PRO A 44 16.92 40.18 16.70
CA PRO A 44 15.65 39.45 16.76
C PRO A 44 15.96 37.96 16.58
N ALA A 45 15.50 37.12 17.51
CA ALA A 45 15.70 35.69 17.37
C ALA A 45 14.97 35.28 16.09
N ALA A 46 15.72 34.77 15.11
CA ALA A 46 15.10 34.12 13.97
C ALA A 46 14.16 33.07 14.56
N ARG A 47 12.86 33.15 14.23
CA ARG A 47 11.87 32.15 14.67
C ARG A 47 12.48 30.77 14.43
N GLU A 48 12.76 30.03 15.51
CA GLU A 48 13.05 28.60 15.43
C GLU A 48 11.81 27.92 14.85
N GLY A 49 11.76 27.88 13.52
CA GLY A 49 10.58 27.50 12.74
C GLY A 49 10.75 27.68 11.24
N SER A 50 11.97 27.85 10.72
CA SER A 50 12.24 27.87 9.28
C SER A 50 13.63 27.34 8.92
N ALA A 51 14.10 26.32 9.63
CA ALA A 51 14.79 25.27 8.91
C ALA A 51 13.70 24.51 8.14
N ALA A 52 13.84 24.43 6.83
CA ALA A 52 12.99 23.65 5.96
C ALA A 52 13.12 22.15 6.33
N ASN A 53 12.49 21.76 7.43
CA ASN A 53 11.86 20.45 7.53
C ASN A 53 10.74 20.49 6.49
N ILE A 54 11.11 20.20 5.24
CA ILE A 54 10.26 19.43 4.36
C ILE A 54 10.13 18.07 5.05
N SER A 55 9.42 18.02 6.18
CA SER A 55 8.68 16.83 6.50
C SER A 55 7.61 16.79 5.42
N LEU A 56 7.97 16.19 4.29
CA LEU A 56 7.07 15.32 3.57
C LEU A 56 6.54 14.39 4.65
N SER A 57 5.49 14.83 5.33
CA SER A 57 4.72 14.04 6.26
C SER A 57 3.95 13.10 5.35
N PHE A 58 4.70 12.14 4.81
CA PHE A 58 4.22 10.99 4.10
C PHE A 58 3.43 10.29 5.18
N ARG A 59 2.12 10.59 5.24
CA ARG A 59 1.18 10.14 6.25
C ARG A 59 1.42 8.63 6.41
N ARG A 60 2.18 8.26 7.45
CA ARG A 60 2.56 6.86 7.67
C ARG A 60 1.23 6.17 7.97
N ARG A 61 0.89 5.18 7.15
CA ARG A 61 -0.26 4.31 7.41
C ARG A 61 0.17 3.21 8.37
N VAL A 62 -0.78 2.74 9.18
CA VAL A 62 -0.57 1.61 10.08
C VAL A 62 -0.27 0.36 9.27
N LYS A 63 0.66 -0.47 9.76
CA LYS A 63 0.93 -1.77 9.13
C LYS A 63 -0.36 -2.62 9.20
N PRO A 64 -0.80 -3.23 8.09
CA PRO A 64 -2.02 -4.05 8.08
C PRO A 64 -2.04 -5.13 9.16
N MET A 65 -0.91 -5.83 9.37
CA MET A 65 -0.81 -6.86 10.40
C MET A 65 -0.92 -6.31 11.83
N SER A 66 -0.44 -5.09 12.09
CA SER A 66 -0.60 -4.45 13.40
C SER A 66 -2.07 -4.14 13.70
N MET A 67 -2.85 -3.77 12.68
CA MET A 67 -4.30 -3.58 12.81
C MET A 67 -5.03 -4.90 13.06
N VAL A 68 -4.61 -5.99 12.40
CA VAL A 68 -5.14 -7.35 12.64
C VAL A 68 -4.92 -7.76 14.10
N PHE A 69 -3.69 -7.63 14.61
CA PHE A 69 -3.39 -7.97 16.00
C PHE A 69 -4.17 -7.11 16.99
N PHE A 70 -4.23 -5.80 16.74
CA PHE A 70 -5.04 -4.89 17.55
C PHE A 70 -6.50 -5.34 17.60
N ALA A 71 -7.15 -5.56 16.46
CA ALA A 71 -8.55 -5.94 16.41
C ALA A 71 -8.82 -7.28 17.12
N ARG A 72 -7.96 -8.28 16.93
CA ARG A 72 -8.09 -9.59 17.59
C ARG A 72 -7.93 -9.48 19.10
N GLN A 73 -6.88 -8.79 19.57
CA GLN A 73 -6.65 -8.61 21.00
C GLN A 73 -7.73 -7.74 21.64
N PHE A 74 -8.22 -6.73 20.93
CA PHE A 74 -9.31 -5.88 21.40
C PHE A 74 -10.61 -6.67 21.55
N ALA A 75 -10.96 -7.51 20.57
CA ALA A 75 -12.09 -8.43 20.68
C ALA A 75 -11.95 -9.34 21.90
N THR A 76 -10.77 -9.93 22.13
CA THR A 76 -10.51 -10.81 23.28
C THR A 76 -10.64 -10.09 24.63
N LEU A 77 -10.17 -8.85 24.74
CA LEU A 77 -10.29 -8.07 25.98
C LEU A 77 -11.74 -7.68 26.28
N ILE A 78 -12.49 -7.26 25.26
CA ILE A 78 -13.91 -6.90 25.40
C ILE A 78 -14.76 -8.13 25.71
N ASP A 79 -14.49 -9.28 25.08
CA ASP A 79 -15.13 -10.57 25.38
C ASP A 79 -14.85 -11.02 26.82
N ALA A 80 -13.64 -10.75 27.34
CA ALA A 80 -13.28 -10.96 28.74
C ALA A 80 -13.85 -9.90 29.70
N ALA A 81 -14.77 -9.04 29.24
CA ALA A 81 -15.41 -7.96 29.99
C ALA A 81 -14.43 -6.96 30.62
N VAL A 82 -13.24 -6.79 30.03
CA VAL A 82 -12.31 -5.73 30.43
C VAL A 82 -12.91 -4.38 30.02
N PRO A 83 -12.92 -3.35 30.91
CA PRO A 83 -13.43 -2.03 30.57
C PRO A 83 -12.85 -1.48 29.26
N LEU A 84 -13.70 -0.84 28.45
CA LEU A 84 -13.36 -0.37 27.10
C LEU A 84 -12.09 0.51 27.09
N VAL A 85 -12.07 1.54 27.94
CA VAL A 85 -10.96 2.49 28.05
C VAL A 85 -9.66 1.77 28.46
N GLN A 86 -9.74 0.88 29.45
CA GLN A 86 -8.60 0.09 29.91
C GLN A 86 -8.07 -0.84 28.81
N SER A 87 -8.97 -1.43 28.01
CA SER A 87 -8.58 -2.27 26.88
C SER A 87 -7.77 -1.48 25.85
N ILE A 88 -8.20 -0.26 25.51
CA ILE A 88 -7.49 0.61 24.55
C ILE A 88 -6.13 1.04 25.11
N GLU A 89 -6.05 1.37 26.40
CA GLU A 89 -4.79 1.71 27.09
C GLU A 89 -3.78 0.57 27.03
N ILE A 90 -4.19 -0.66 27.40
CA ILE A 90 -3.35 -1.85 27.33
C ILE A 90 -2.80 -2.06 25.90
N LEU A 91 -3.67 -1.95 24.90
CA LEU A 91 -3.27 -2.17 23.51
C LEU A 91 -2.41 -1.05 22.93
N SER A 92 -2.62 0.19 23.38
CA SER A 92 -1.76 1.33 23.07
C SER A 92 -0.34 1.13 23.60
N ASP A 93 -0.19 0.46 24.74
CA ASP A 93 1.11 0.14 25.31
C ASP A 93 1.78 -1.07 24.67
N LEU A 94 1.02 -2.07 24.25
CA LEU A 94 1.53 -3.27 23.58
C LEU A 94 1.93 -3.05 22.11
N THR A 95 1.43 -2.00 21.46
CA THR A 95 1.68 -1.81 20.02
C THR A 95 3.03 -1.15 19.72
N ASP A 96 3.79 -1.77 18.81
CA ASP A 96 5.04 -1.20 18.28
C ASP A 96 4.81 -0.15 17.16
N ASP A 97 3.60 -0.09 16.60
CA ASP A 97 3.28 0.85 15.52
C ASP A 97 3.01 2.24 16.10
N LYS A 98 3.97 3.16 15.93
CA LYS A 98 3.91 4.53 16.45
C LYS A 98 2.68 5.31 15.97
N VAL A 99 2.16 5.02 14.78
CA VAL A 99 0.97 5.71 14.25
C VAL A 99 -0.27 5.19 14.96
N LEU A 100 -0.37 3.87 15.12
CA LEU A 100 -1.47 3.25 15.85
C LEU A 100 -1.44 3.67 17.32
N LYS A 101 -0.29 3.62 17.99
CA LYS A 101 -0.12 4.06 19.39
C LYS A 101 -0.62 5.48 19.60
N LYS A 102 -0.24 6.42 18.73
CA LYS A 102 -0.69 7.81 18.81
C LYS A 102 -2.21 7.95 18.65
N ALA A 103 -2.79 7.22 17.69
CA ALA A 103 -4.23 7.25 17.47
C ALA A 103 -5.00 6.62 18.64
N LEU A 104 -4.56 5.47 19.16
CA LEU A 104 -5.18 4.83 20.32
C LEU A 104 -5.11 5.71 21.55
N GLY A 105 -3.98 6.39 21.80
CA GLY A 105 -3.88 7.35 22.92
C GLY A 105 -4.87 8.51 22.80
N GLN A 106 -5.11 9.03 21.59
CA GLN A 106 -6.11 10.08 21.39
C GLN A 106 -7.54 9.53 21.56
N VAL A 107 -7.83 8.37 20.97
CA VAL A 107 -9.13 7.68 21.12
C VAL A 107 -9.43 7.41 22.60
N THR A 108 -8.45 7.01 23.41
CA THR A 108 -8.60 6.84 24.86
C THR A 108 -9.08 8.14 25.52
N VAL A 109 -8.42 9.27 25.23
CA VAL A 109 -8.77 10.59 25.79
C VAL A 109 -10.18 11.01 25.37
N ASP A 110 -10.52 10.83 24.10
CA ASP A 110 -11.81 11.25 23.56
C ASP A 110 -12.95 10.41 24.16
N VAL A 111 -12.77 9.09 24.28
CA VAL A 111 -13.74 8.21 24.93
C VAL A 111 -13.86 8.50 26.42
N GLN A 112 -12.77 8.79 27.12
CA GLN A 112 -12.80 9.26 28.52
C GLN A 112 -13.55 10.58 28.68
N SER A 113 -13.53 11.45 27.65
CA SER A 113 -14.28 12.71 27.64
C SER A 113 -15.77 12.55 27.32
N GLY A 114 -16.23 11.33 27.02
CA GLY A 114 -17.63 11.00 26.75
C GLY A 114 -17.98 10.87 25.26
N MET A 115 -17.00 10.90 24.36
CA MET A 115 -17.23 10.60 22.94
C MET A 115 -17.49 9.10 22.75
N THR A 116 -18.33 8.72 21.78
CA THR A 116 -18.50 7.32 21.42
C THR A 116 -17.22 6.78 20.77
N LEU A 117 -16.95 5.48 20.90
CA LEU A 117 -15.76 4.84 20.34
C LEU A 117 -15.71 5.03 18.83
N ALA A 118 -16.84 4.84 18.14
CA ALA A 118 -16.92 5.02 16.71
C ALA A 118 -16.61 6.46 16.29
N ALA A 119 -17.12 7.46 17.03
CA ALA A 119 -16.88 8.86 16.72
C ALA A 119 -15.39 9.23 16.93
N ALA A 120 -14.78 8.77 18.03
CA ALA A 120 -13.35 8.96 18.29
C ALA A 120 -12.47 8.30 17.22
N MET A 121 -12.78 7.07 16.82
CA MET A 121 -12.05 6.38 15.74
C MET A 121 -12.22 7.08 14.37
N ARG A 122 -13.37 7.69 14.11
CA ARG A 122 -13.66 8.41 12.86
C ARG A 122 -12.76 9.63 12.66
N GLU A 123 -12.24 10.24 13.72
CA GLU A 123 -11.26 11.34 13.63
C GLU A 123 -9.89 10.88 13.09
N HIS A 124 -9.66 9.57 13.02
CA HIS A 124 -8.41 8.97 12.56
C HIS A 124 -8.58 8.09 11.30
N PRO A 125 -9.04 8.64 10.15
CA PRO A 125 -9.34 7.89 8.92
C PRO A 125 -8.10 7.27 8.23
N ASN A 126 -6.89 7.63 8.69
CA ASN A 126 -5.64 7.00 8.20
C ASN A 126 -5.26 5.74 8.98
N VAL A 127 -5.98 5.46 10.07
CA VAL A 127 -5.78 4.33 10.98
C VAL A 127 -6.98 3.39 10.88
N PHE A 128 -8.17 3.92 11.15
CA PHE A 128 -9.41 3.14 11.09
C PHE A 128 -10.08 3.34 9.74
N SER A 129 -10.41 2.24 9.07
CA SER A 129 -11.16 2.27 7.82
C SER A 129 -12.65 2.52 8.09
N ASP A 130 -13.40 2.96 7.08
CA ASP A 130 -14.85 3.19 7.20
C ASP A 130 -15.58 1.93 7.70
N ILE A 131 -15.15 0.74 7.26
CA ILE A 131 -15.73 -0.54 7.72
C ILE A 131 -15.44 -0.78 9.19
N PHE A 132 -14.22 -0.48 9.64
CA PHE A 132 -13.86 -0.61 11.06
C PHE A 132 -14.79 0.26 11.90
N VAL A 133 -14.90 1.54 11.53
CA VAL A 133 -15.72 2.52 12.25
C VAL A 133 -17.20 2.15 12.21
N ASN A 134 -17.74 1.79 11.05
CA ASN A 134 -19.15 1.46 10.90
C ASN A 134 -19.54 0.17 11.64
N MET A 135 -18.66 -0.83 11.68
CA MET A 135 -18.88 -2.03 12.50
C MET A 135 -18.89 -1.66 13.99
N VAL A 136 -17.91 -0.90 14.45
CA VAL A 136 -17.86 -0.44 15.85
C VAL A 136 -19.11 0.36 16.21
N GLU A 137 -19.56 1.26 15.34
CA GLU A 137 -20.78 2.06 15.54
C GLU A 137 -22.02 1.19 15.69
N ALA A 138 -22.18 0.19 14.81
CA ALA A 138 -23.30 -0.75 14.89
C ALA A 138 -23.25 -1.59 16.18
N GLY A 139 -22.05 -2.00 16.61
CA GLY A 139 -21.83 -2.72 17.87
C GLY A 139 -22.11 -1.87 19.11
N GLU A 140 -21.71 -0.59 19.10
CA GLU A 140 -22.02 0.35 20.18
C GLU A 140 -23.52 0.64 20.28
N GLN A 141 -24.19 0.91 19.16
CA GLN A 141 -25.63 1.18 19.13
C GLN A 141 -26.46 -0.05 19.51
N GLY A 142 -26.02 -1.24 19.09
CA GLY A 142 -26.67 -2.52 19.38
C GLY A 142 -26.29 -3.16 20.73
N GLY A 143 -25.35 -2.56 21.49
CA GLY A 143 -24.88 -3.11 22.76
C GLY A 143 -24.19 -4.48 22.66
N MET A 144 -23.64 -4.81 21.49
CA MET A 144 -23.06 -6.13 21.16
C MET A 144 -21.62 -6.00 20.65
N LEU A 145 -20.86 -5.10 21.27
CA LEU A 145 -19.50 -4.74 20.85
C LEU A 145 -18.54 -5.95 20.88
N ASP A 146 -18.70 -6.85 21.83
CA ASP A 146 -17.99 -8.14 21.92
C ASP A 146 -18.10 -8.95 20.63
N THR A 147 -19.33 -9.18 20.17
CA THR A 147 -19.62 -9.97 18.97
C THR A 147 -19.13 -9.26 17.72
N ILE A 148 -19.31 -7.93 17.65
CA ILE A 148 -18.90 -7.16 16.47
C ILE A 148 -17.39 -7.04 16.35
N LEU A 149 -16.66 -6.84 17.45
CA LEU A 149 -15.20 -6.83 17.43
C LEU A 149 -14.64 -8.20 17.04
N ALA A 150 -15.25 -9.30 17.50
CA ALA A 150 -14.84 -10.65 17.09
C ALA A 150 -15.02 -10.86 15.57
N ARG A 151 -16.14 -10.39 15.00
CA ARG A 151 -16.39 -10.40 13.55
C ARG A 151 -15.40 -9.52 12.79
N LEU A 152 -15.13 -8.31 13.29
CA LEU A 152 -14.18 -7.37 12.70
C LEU A 152 -12.75 -7.94 12.68
N ALA A 153 -12.32 -8.58 13.77
CA ALA A 153 -11.04 -9.26 13.84
C ALA A 153 -10.94 -10.36 12.78
N THR A 154 -11.95 -11.23 12.69
CA THR A 154 -12.02 -12.29 11.68
C THR A 154 -12.02 -11.73 10.25
N TYR A 155 -12.74 -10.62 10.01
CA TYR A 155 -12.72 -9.93 8.73
C TYR A 155 -11.32 -9.47 8.34
N LEU A 156 -10.63 -8.78 9.25
CA LEU A 156 -9.28 -8.26 9.02
C LEU A 156 -8.26 -9.39 8.82
N GLU A 157 -8.35 -10.48 9.58
CA GLU A 157 -7.50 -11.67 9.43
C GLU A 157 -7.62 -12.30 8.04
N LYS A 158 -8.86 -12.62 7.63
CA LYS A 158 -9.13 -13.19 6.30
C LYS A 158 -8.72 -12.25 5.17
N SER A 159 -8.97 -10.95 5.32
CA SER A 159 -8.54 -9.95 4.33
C SER A 159 -7.02 -9.92 4.19
N GLN A 160 -6.30 -10.01 5.32
CA GLN A 160 -4.83 -10.09 5.34
C GLN A 160 -4.32 -11.43 4.82
N GLU A 161 -5.04 -12.53 5.01
CA GLU A 161 -4.73 -13.84 4.46
C GLU A 161 -4.78 -13.81 2.93
N ILE A 162 -5.84 -13.25 2.33
CA ILE A 162 -5.96 -13.07 0.87
C ILE A 162 -4.77 -12.28 0.32
N VAL A 163 -4.39 -11.17 0.98
CA VAL A 163 -3.22 -10.38 0.59
C VAL A 163 -1.92 -11.18 0.75
N GLY A 164 -1.80 -11.95 1.83
CA GLY A 164 -0.66 -12.80 2.12
C GLY A 164 -0.45 -13.86 1.04
N LYS A 165 -1.51 -14.55 0.65
CA LYS A 165 -1.49 -15.56 -0.42
C LYS A 165 -0.97 -14.99 -1.74
N VAL A 166 -1.48 -13.83 -2.16
CA VAL A 166 -1.02 -13.16 -3.38
C VAL A 166 0.46 -12.75 -3.26
N LYS A 167 0.88 -12.20 -2.12
CA LYS A 167 2.28 -11.81 -1.91
C LYS A 167 3.23 -13.01 -1.92
N THR A 168 2.87 -14.10 -1.25
CA THR A 168 3.69 -15.30 -1.19
C THR A 168 3.82 -15.96 -2.57
N ALA A 169 2.74 -15.99 -3.35
CA ALA A 169 2.78 -16.48 -4.73
C ALA A 169 3.78 -15.71 -5.61
N MET A 170 3.90 -14.39 -5.41
CA MET A 170 4.83 -13.55 -6.17
C MET A 170 6.32 -13.76 -5.84
N VAL A 171 6.65 -14.48 -4.76
CA VAL A 171 8.05 -14.71 -4.35
C VAL A 171 8.81 -15.52 -5.40
N TYR A 172 8.22 -16.60 -5.91
CA TYR A 172 8.89 -17.49 -6.87
C TYR A 172 9.26 -16.78 -8.19
N PRO A 173 8.33 -16.04 -8.85
CA PRO A 173 8.68 -15.27 -10.05
C PRO A 173 9.76 -14.21 -9.80
N MET A 174 9.74 -13.54 -8.65
CA MET A 174 10.76 -12.55 -8.31
C MET A 174 12.15 -13.18 -8.16
N ILE A 175 12.25 -14.37 -7.57
CA ILE A 175 13.53 -15.08 -7.43
C ILE A 175 14.07 -15.48 -8.80
N ILE A 176 13.26 -16.12 -9.66
CA ILE A 176 13.71 -16.54 -10.99
C ILE A 176 14.13 -15.35 -11.85
N LEU A 177 13.31 -14.30 -11.88
CA LEU A 177 13.63 -13.09 -12.62
C LEU A 177 14.91 -12.44 -12.07
N GLY A 178 15.09 -12.42 -10.75
CA GLY A 178 16.32 -11.93 -10.10
C GLY A 178 17.56 -12.73 -10.52
N VAL A 179 17.50 -14.05 -10.50
CA VAL A 179 18.61 -14.93 -10.94
C VAL A 179 18.91 -14.74 -12.43
N ALA A 180 17.87 -14.61 -13.26
CA ALA A 180 18.03 -14.39 -14.70
C ALA A 180 18.67 -13.02 -15.00
N LEU A 181 18.19 -11.96 -14.34
CA LEU A 181 18.78 -10.61 -14.47
C LEU A 181 20.21 -10.57 -13.94
N LEU A 182 20.50 -11.26 -12.85
CA LEU A 182 21.86 -11.39 -12.33
C LEU A 182 22.77 -12.11 -13.33
N SER A 183 22.31 -13.21 -13.91
CA SER A 183 23.05 -13.98 -14.92
C SER A 183 23.32 -13.14 -16.17
N ALA A 184 22.30 -12.42 -16.65
CA ALA A 184 22.43 -11.50 -17.77
C ALA A 184 23.40 -10.35 -17.46
N ALA A 185 23.34 -9.79 -16.24
CA ALA A 185 24.27 -8.74 -15.81
C ALA A 185 25.71 -9.24 -15.82
N VAL A 186 25.99 -10.43 -15.26
CA VAL A 186 27.33 -11.05 -15.25
C VAL A 186 27.84 -11.28 -16.68
N MET A 187 26.99 -11.82 -17.56
CA MET A 187 27.36 -12.00 -18.95
C MET A 187 27.67 -10.66 -19.64
N LEU A 188 26.84 -9.64 -19.44
CA LEU A 188 27.06 -8.32 -20.03
C LEU A 188 28.32 -7.65 -19.48
N THR A 189 28.64 -7.76 -18.20
CA THR A 189 29.79 -7.04 -17.61
C THR A 189 31.12 -7.76 -17.78
N PHE A 190 31.15 -9.09 -17.87
CA PHE A 190 32.40 -9.85 -17.94
C PHE A 190 32.59 -10.59 -19.28
N VAL A 191 31.56 -11.31 -19.73
CA VAL A 191 31.69 -12.20 -20.90
C VAL A 191 31.73 -11.39 -22.20
N VAL A 192 30.77 -10.49 -22.40
CA VAL A 192 30.65 -9.69 -23.64
C VAL A 192 31.89 -8.84 -23.92
N PRO A 193 32.49 -8.11 -22.94
CA PRO A 193 33.71 -7.32 -23.20
C PRO A 193 34.91 -8.19 -23.56
N THR A 194 35.02 -9.36 -22.95
CA THR A 194 36.09 -10.31 -23.29
C THR A 194 35.98 -10.69 -24.77
N PHE A 195 34.78 -11.02 -25.26
CA PHE A 195 34.55 -11.28 -26.68
C PHE A 195 34.82 -10.06 -27.57
N GLN A 196 34.43 -8.86 -27.15
CA GLN A 196 34.72 -7.62 -27.87
C GLN A 196 36.23 -7.43 -28.07
N THR A 197 37.05 -7.67 -27.03
CA THR A 197 38.51 -7.57 -27.15
C THR A 197 39.11 -8.62 -28.09
N MET A 198 38.56 -9.85 -28.09
CA MET A 198 39.02 -10.92 -28.99
C MET A 198 38.75 -10.58 -30.47
N PHE A 199 37.62 -9.95 -30.76
CA PHE A 199 37.24 -9.61 -32.15
C PHE A 199 37.77 -8.24 -32.61
N ALA A 200 38.14 -7.35 -31.69
CA ALA A 200 38.69 -6.04 -32.02
C ALA A 200 39.97 -6.14 -32.86
N SER A 201 40.79 -7.18 -32.66
CA SER A 201 42.00 -7.44 -33.44
C SER A 201 41.75 -8.06 -34.82
N SER A 202 40.56 -8.60 -35.08
CA SER A 202 40.28 -9.37 -36.30
C SER A 202 39.86 -8.50 -37.49
N GLY A 203 39.58 -7.21 -37.29
CA GLY A 203 39.19 -6.26 -38.36
C GLY A 203 37.84 -6.56 -39.03
N LEU A 204 37.15 -7.62 -38.62
CA LEU A 204 35.85 -8.04 -39.14
C LEU A 204 34.72 -7.19 -38.53
N LYS A 205 33.75 -6.81 -39.37
CA LYS A 205 32.53 -6.15 -38.89
C LYS A 205 31.68 -7.17 -38.13
N LEU A 206 31.38 -6.88 -36.87
CA LEU A 206 30.54 -7.75 -36.05
C LEU A 206 29.10 -7.81 -36.58
N PRO A 207 28.42 -8.96 -36.50
CA PRO A 207 27.00 -9.08 -36.81
C PRO A 207 26.12 -8.13 -35.98
N TYR A 208 24.97 -7.74 -36.54
CA TYR A 208 24.04 -6.82 -35.87
C TYR A 208 23.58 -7.29 -34.47
N PRO A 209 23.20 -8.56 -34.24
CA PRO A 209 22.83 -9.02 -32.89
C PRO A 209 23.97 -8.89 -31.86
N THR A 210 25.21 -9.14 -32.28
CA THR A 210 26.41 -9.00 -31.44
C THR A 210 26.69 -7.53 -31.12
N GLN A 211 26.51 -6.62 -32.08
CA GLN A 211 26.66 -5.18 -31.86
C GLN A 211 25.64 -4.64 -30.86
N VAL A 212 24.37 -5.06 -30.94
CA VAL A 212 23.35 -4.68 -29.95
C VAL A 212 23.76 -5.12 -28.55
N LEU A 213 24.32 -6.33 -28.42
CA LEU A 213 24.74 -6.87 -27.14
C LEU A 213 25.95 -6.11 -26.54
N ILE A 214 26.92 -5.73 -27.38
CA ILE A 214 28.07 -4.92 -26.98
C ILE A 214 27.61 -3.52 -26.57
N ASN A 215 26.75 -2.87 -27.36
CA ASN A 215 26.18 -1.56 -27.00
C ASN A 215 25.42 -1.61 -25.66
N LEU A 216 24.67 -2.69 -25.43
CA LEU A 216 23.97 -2.90 -24.17
C LEU A 216 24.94 -3.13 -23.01
N SER A 217 26.01 -3.90 -23.23
CA SER A 217 27.09 -4.11 -22.26
C SER A 217 27.78 -2.79 -21.89
N ASP A 218 28.17 -1.98 -22.88
CA ASP A 218 28.79 -0.67 -22.67
C ASP A 218 27.86 0.30 -21.93
N PHE A 219 26.57 0.27 -22.26
CA PHE A 219 25.56 1.06 -21.57
C PHE A 219 25.39 0.63 -20.11
N VAL A 220 25.34 -0.68 -19.85
CA VAL A 220 25.26 -1.22 -18.50
C VAL A 220 26.52 -0.88 -17.70
N GLN A 221 27.72 -0.99 -18.25
CA GLN A 221 28.95 -0.68 -17.51
C GLN A 221 29.17 0.81 -17.28
N THR A 222 28.98 1.63 -18.31
CA THR A 222 29.32 3.06 -18.28
C THR A 222 28.19 3.91 -17.69
N ARG A 223 26.94 3.49 -17.87
CA ARG A 223 25.74 4.29 -17.53
C ARG A 223 24.76 3.53 -16.61
N TRP A 224 25.23 2.60 -15.78
CA TRP A 224 24.37 1.90 -14.80
C TRP A 224 23.57 2.85 -13.89
N LEU A 225 24.13 4.02 -13.54
CA LEU A 225 23.43 5.06 -12.78
C LEU A 225 22.19 5.60 -13.51
N TRP A 226 22.23 5.72 -14.84
CA TRP A 226 21.06 6.10 -15.65
C TRP A 226 20.04 4.97 -15.74
N LEU A 227 20.47 3.70 -15.75
CA LEU A 227 19.56 2.55 -15.66
C LEU A 227 18.83 2.51 -14.31
N LEU A 228 19.56 2.70 -13.20
CA LEU A 228 18.94 2.82 -11.88
C LEU A 228 18.04 4.04 -11.78
N GLY A 229 18.51 5.21 -12.25
CA GLY A 229 17.73 6.44 -12.28
C GLY A 229 16.48 6.33 -13.15
N GLY A 230 16.57 5.67 -14.31
CA GLY A 230 15.45 5.40 -15.20
C GLY A 230 14.45 4.40 -14.62
N THR A 231 14.94 3.36 -13.94
CA THR A 231 14.08 2.39 -13.24
C THR A 231 13.35 3.07 -12.08
N PHE A 232 14.07 3.80 -11.21
CA PHE A 232 13.47 4.55 -10.12
C PHE A 232 12.53 5.65 -10.62
N GLY A 233 12.94 6.40 -11.64
CA GLY A 233 12.15 7.45 -12.26
C GLY A 233 10.87 6.91 -12.92
N GLY A 234 10.97 5.78 -13.61
CA GLY A 234 9.83 5.08 -14.19
C GLY A 234 8.86 4.58 -13.12
N VAL A 235 9.37 3.91 -12.08
CA VAL A 235 8.54 3.48 -10.93
C VAL A 235 7.89 4.68 -10.24
N PHE A 236 8.62 5.79 -10.07
CA PHE A 236 8.10 7.01 -9.47
C PHE A 236 7.01 7.67 -10.34
N LEU A 237 7.20 7.76 -11.65
CA LEU A 237 6.23 8.30 -12.61
C LEU A 237 4.98 7.44 -12.65
N ILE A 238 5.12 6.11 -12.77
CA ILE A 238 4.00 5.17 -12.73
C ILE A 238 3.26 5.34 -11.40
N ARG A 239 3.95 5.31 -10.26
CA ARG A 239 3.32 5.46 -8.94
C ARG A 239 2.61 6.80 -8.79
N THR A 240 3.16 7.89 -9.32
CA THR A 240 2.56 9.22 -9.26
C THR A 240 1.35 9.32 -10.19
N PHE A 241 1.42 8.73 -11.38
CA PHE A 241 0.31 8.64 -12.32
C PHE A 241 -0.85 7.80 -11.76
N TYR A 242 -0.56 6.63 -11.18
CA TYR A 242 -1.56 5.77 -10.52
C TYR A 242 -2.21 6.42 -9.28
N ARG A 243 -1.61 7.46 -8.71
CA ARG A 243 -2.25 8.26 -7.64
C ARG A 243 -3.31 9.22 -8.15
N THR A 244 -3.31 9.55 -9.44
CA THR A 244 -4.34 10.40 -10.04
C THR A 244 -5.62 9.59 -10.28
N PRO A 245 -6.82 10.20 -10.20
CA PRO A 245 -8.08 9.50 -10.46
C PRO A 245 -8.12 8.85 -11.85
N ALA A 246 -7.67 9.58 -12.88
CA ALA A 246 -7.62 9.09 -14.25
C ALA A 246 -6.62 7.95 -14.43
N GLY A 247 -5.43 8.05 -13.82
CA GLY A 247 -4.41 7.00 -13.89
C GLY A 247 -4.82 5.73 -13.15
N ARG A 248 -5.53 5.86 -12.02
CA ARG A 248 -6.12 4.71 -11.31
C ARG A 248 -7.20 4.03 -12.14
N GLU A 249 -8.11 4.79 -12.75
CA GLU A 249 -9.16 4.21 -13.60
C GLU A 249 -8.59 3.50 -14.84
N LEU A 250 -7.61 4.11 -15.51
CA LEU A 250 -6.95 3.50 -16.67
C LEU A 250 -6.17 2.24 -16.27
N GLY A 251 -5.41 2.32 -15.18
CA GLY A 251 -4.67 1.19 -14.64
C GLY A 251 -5.59 0.03 -14.29
N ASP A 252 -6.60 0.27 -13.47
CA ASP A 252 -7.56 -0.76 -13.04
C ASP A 252 -8.28 -1.40 -14.25
N ARG A 253 -8.60 -0.63 -15.29
CA ARG A 253 -9.18 -1.14 -16.55
C ARG A 253 -8.21 -2.02 -17.33
N ILE A 254 -6.93 -1.64 -17.42
CA ILE A 254 -5.90 -2.44 -18.10
C ILE A 254 -5.68 -3.75 -17.34
N LEU A 255 -5.53 -3.69 -16.02
CA LEU A 255 -5.32 -4.88 -15.19
C LEU A 255 -6.46 -5.90 -15.32
N LEU A 256 -7.72 -5.44 -15.41
CA LEU A 256 -8.88 -6.31 -15.63
C LEU A 256 -8.88 -7.02 -17.00
N ARG A 257 -8.19 -6.46 -18.01
CA ARG A 257 -8.11 -7.06 -19.36
C ARG A 257 -6.99 -8.09 -19.50
N ILE A 258 -6.03 -8.13 -18.59
CA ILE A 258 -4.92 -9.07 -18.66
C ILE A 258 -5.45 -10.48 -18.35
N PRO A 259 -5.27 -11.46 -19.24
CA PRO A 259 -5.70 -12.84 -18.99
C PRO A 259 -5.09 -13.38 -17.69
N VAL A 260 -5.84 -14.20 -16.95
CA VAL A 260 -5.46 -14.78 -15.64
C VAL A 260 -5.37 -13.76 -14.49
N LEU A 261 -4.73 -12.60 -14.70
CA LEU A 261 -4.67 -11.54 -13.68
C LEU A 261 -6.03 -10.86 -13.47
N GLY A 262 -6.77 -10.60 -14.55
CA GLY A 262 -8.13 -10.04 -14.47
C GLY A 262 -9.09 -10.95 -13.72
N ASP A 263 -9.02 -12.27 -13.96
CA ASP A 263 -9.81 -13.28 -13.23
C ASP A 263 -9.50 -13.24 -11.72
N LEU A 264 -8.22 -13.17 -11.35
CA LEU A 264 -7.79 -13.07 -9.96
C LEU A 264 -8.32 -11.78 -9.30
N ILE A 265 -8.19 -10.63 -9.96
CA ILE A 265 -8.67 -9.34 -9.43
C ILE A 265 -10.18 -9.37 -9.24
N HIS A 266 -10.90 -9.90 -10.22
CA HIS A 266 -12.35 -9.99 -10.18
C HIS A 266 -12.84 -10.87 -9.03
N LYS A 267 -12.29 -12.08 -8.90
CA LYS A 267 -12.62 -13.02 -7.81
C LYS A 267 -12.25 -12.45 -6.44
N THR A 268 -11.09 -11.79 -6.34
CA THR A 268 -10.66 -11.13 -5.09
C THR A 268 -11.61 -10.00 -4.71
N ALA A 269 -12.08 -9.22 -5.68
CA ALA A 269 -13.02 -8.14 -5.46
C ALA A 269 -14.37 -8.67 -4.97
N ILE A 270 -14.91 -9.74 -5.59
CA ILE A 270 -16.15 -10.38 -5.15
C ILE A 270 -15.99 -10.97 -3.76
N ALA A 271 -14.90 -11.69 -3.47
CA ALA A 271 -14.65 -12.26 -2.15
C ALA A 271 -14.68 -11.18 -1.07
N ARG A 272 -13.92 -10.08 -1.25
CA ARG A 272 -13.87 -8.96 -0.29
C ARG A 272 -15.20 -8.24 -0.14
N PHE A 273 -15.88 -7.98 -1.25
CA PHE A 273 -17.21 -7.36 -1.26
C PHE A 273 -18.19 -8.20 -0.46
N SER A 274 -18.32 -9.49 -0.76
CA SER A 274 -19.22 -10.41 -0.07
C SER A 274 -18.86 -10.58 1.39
N GLN A 275 -17.57 -10.67 1.72
CA GLN A 275 -17.11 -10.72 3.10
C GLN A 275 -17.50 -9.47 3.90
N SER A 276 -17.34 -8.28 3.29
CA SER A 276 -17.70 -7.02 3.91
C SER A 276 -19.22 -6.87 4.05
N MET A 277 -20.00 -7.28 3.04
CA MET A 277 -21.46 -7.31 3.12
C MET A 277 -21.93 -8.22 4.25
N ALA A 278 -21.40 -9.45 4.34
CA ALA A 278 -21.73 -10.39 5.40
C ALA A 278 -21.42 -9.81 6.79
N SER A 279 -20.24 -9.21 6.95
CA SER A 279 -19.80 -8.66 8.23
C SER A 279 -20.64 -7.46 8.68
N LEU A 280 -20.97 -6.55 7.76
CA LEU A 280 -21.74 -5.34 8.05
C LEU A 280 -23.23 -5.64 8.27
N LEU A 281 -23.83 -6.50 7.44
CA LEU A 281 -25.24 -6.90 7.58
C LEU A 281 -25.45 -7.70 8.87
N ALA A 282 -24.56 -8.63 9.19
CA ALA A 282 -24.65 -9.37 10.45
C ALA A 282 -24.35 -8.49 11.67
N ALA A 283 -23.69 -7.35 11.48
CA ALA A 283 -23.52 -6.33 12.50
C ALA A 283 -24.77 -5.43 12.67
N GLY A 284 -25.82 -5.63 11.86
CA GLY A 284 -27.04 -4.83 11.89
C GLY A 284 -26.94 -3.51 11.12
N SER A 285 -25.91 -3.32 10.29
CA SER A 285 -25.83 -2.14 9.42
C SER A 285 -26.96 -2.15 8.37
N ASN A 286 -27.50 -0.97 8.05
CA ASN A 286 -28.44 -0.83 6.94
C ASN A 286 -27.79 -1.27 5.62
N LEU A 287 -28.56 -1.96 4.77
CA LEU A 287 -28.15 -2.45 3.45
C LEU A 287 -27.44 -1.40 2.60
N ILE A 288 -27.93 -0.16 2.57
CA ILE A 288 -27.34 0.92 1.75
C ILE A 288 -25.96 1.32 2.26
N ASP A 289 -25.80 1.46 3.58
CA ASP A 289 -24.52 1.79 4.20
C ASP A 289 -23.53 0.62 4.10
N ALA A 290 -24.04 -0.60 4.25
CA ALA A 290 -23.29 -1.83 4.03
C ALA A 290 -22.76 -1.90 2.60
N LEU A 291 -23.63 -1.66 1.59
CA LEU A 291 -23.25 -1.63 0.18
C LEU A 291 -22.17 -0.59 -0.10
N LYS A 292 -22.32 0.62 0.44
CA LYS A 292 -21.35 1.70 0.25
C LYS A 292 -19.98 1.34 0.82
N ALA A 293 -19.94 0.87 2.07
CA ALA A 293 -18.70 0.50 2.74
C ALA A 293 -18.06 -0.75 2.11
N ALA A 294 -18.87 -1.76 1.76
CA ALA A 294 -18.40 -2.98 1.12
C ALA A 294 -17.84 -2.74 -0.28
N SER A 295 -18.46 -1.86 -1.08
CA SER A 295 -17.98 -1.53 -2.43
C SER A 295 -16.54 -0.97 -2.40
N ALA A 296 -16.19 -0.20 -1.37
CA ALA A 296 -14.85 0.37 -1.18
C ALA A 296 -13.76 -0.69 -0.90
N THR A 297 -14.12 -1.92 -0.50
CA THR A 297 -13.15 -3.01 -0.22
C THR A 297 -12.59 -3.70 -1.45
N THR A 298 -13.29 -3.56 -2.58
CA THR A 298 -12.96 -4.27 -3.84
C THR A 298 -11.61 -3.88 -4.39
N ASN A 299 -11.08 -2.72 -3.99
CA ASN A 299 -9.76 -2.21 -4.34
C ASN A 299 -9.54 -2.08 -5.87
N ASN A 300 -10.64 -1.91 -6.62
CA ASN A 300 -10.66 -1.62 -8.05
C ASN A 300 -11.79 -0.63 -8.32
N VAL A 301 -11.45 0.55 -8.85
CA VAL A 301 -12.40 1.68 -9.00
C VAL A 301 -13.53 1.35 -9.97
N MET A 302 -13.27 0.52 -10.99
CA MET A 302 -14.29 0.12 -11.96
C MET A 302 -15.34 -0.79 -11.32
N ILE A 303 -14.89 -1.75 -10.51
CA ILE A 303 -15.77 -2.66 -9.76
C ILE A 303 -16.55 -1.89 -8.69
N GLU A 304 -15.87 -1.04 -7.91
CA GLU A 304 -16.50 -0.19 -6.90
C GLU A 304 -17.61 0.68 -7.51
N ARG A 305 -17.33 1.36 -8.63
CA ARG A 305 -18.31 2.21 -9.30
C ARG A 305 -19.51 1.41 -9.83
N ALA A 306 -19.27 0.22 -10.38
CA ALA A 306 -20.34 -0.65 -10.87
C ALA A 306 -21.24 -1.13 -9.73
N LEU A 307 -20.67 -1.53 -8.58
CA LEU A 307 -21.46 -1.90 -7.39
C LEU A 307 -22.25 -0.70 -6.86
N LEU A 308 -21.62 0.48 -6.75
CA LEU A 308 -22.28 1.69 -6.28
C LEU A 308 -23.39 2.18 -7.22
N SER A 309 -23.31 1.88 -8.53
CA SER A 309 -24.37 2.24 -9.47
C SER A 309 -25.69 1.50 -9.24
N THR A 310 -25.68 0.43 -8.43
CA THR A 310 -26.91 -0.30 -8.05
C THR A 310 -27.72 0.40 -6.96
N ARG A 311 -27.09 1.32 -6.22
CA ARG A 311 -27.68 1.99 -5.06
C ARG A 311 -29.02 2.70 -5.35
N PRO A 312 -29.17 3.51 -6.42
CA PRO A 312 -30.42 4.22 -6.67
C PRO A 312 -31.62 3.29 -6.89
N ALA A 313 -31.40 2.13 -7.52
CA ALA A 313 -32.46 1.13 -7.75
C ALA A 313 -32.87 0.44 -6.45
N ILE A 314 -31.91 0.16 -5.56
CA ILE A 314 -32.16 -0.41 -4.23
C ILE A 314 -32.91 0.60 -3.35
N GLU A 315 -32.52 1.87 -3.39
CA GLU A 315 -33.25 2.96 -2.70
C GLU A 315 -34.67 3.15 -3.24
N ALA A 316 -34.91 2.86 -4.52
CA ALA A 316 -36.24 2.86 -5.14
C ALA A 316 -37.08 1.59 -4.84
N GLY A 317 -36.50 0.58 -4.18
CA GLY A 317 -37.19 -0.64 -3.77
C GLY A 317 -37.20 -1.78 -4.80
N GLU A 318 -36.34 -1.75 -5.83
CA GLU A 318 -36.25 -2.83 -6.84
C GLU A 318 -35.64 -4.15 -6.32
N GLY A 319 -35.25 -4.19 -5.05
CA GLY A 319 -34.48 -5.28 -4.45
C GLY A 319 -33.00 -5.25 -4.86
N ILE A 320 -32.16 -6.04 -4.21
CA ILE A 320 -30.71 -6.02 -4.44
C ILE A 320 -30.28 -6.99 -5.55
N SER A 321 -30.97 -8.12 -5.72
CA SER A 321 -30.53 -9.18 -6.64
C SER A 321 -30.44 -8.73 -8.10
N LYS A 322 -31.48 -8.04 -8.59
CA LYS A 322 -31.59 -7.60 -9.99
C LYS A 322 -30.59 -6.49 -10.37
N PRO A 323 -30.50 -5.36 -9.64
CA PRO A 323 -29.49 -4.33 -9.93
C PRO A 323 -28.05 -4.88 -9.88
N LEU A 324 -27.79 -5.81 -8.96
CA LEU A 324 -26.48 -6.43 -8.83
C LEU A 324 -26.14 -7.32 -10.05
N SER A 325 -27.10 -8.07 -10.56
CA SER A 325 -26.96 -8.84 -11.81
C SER A 325 -26.73 -7.95 -13.03
N GLU A 326 -27.48 -6.84 -13.14
CA GLU A 326 -27.39 -5.88 -14.25
C GLU A 326 -26.08 -5.07 -14.26
N SER A 327 -25.38 -5.01 -13.12
CA SER A 327 -24.07 -4.33 -13.01
C SER A 327 -22.98 -4.95 -13.92
N GLY A 328 -23.15 -6.20 -14.37
CA GLY A 328 -22.22 -6.93 -15.24
C GLY A 328 -20.91 -7.36 -14.56
N ILE A 329 -20.68 -6.99 -13.29
CA ILE A 329 -19.53 -7.42 -12.50
C ILE A 329 -19.85 -8.66 -11.66
N VAL A 330 -21.10 -8.79 -11.21
CA VAL A 330 -21.46 -9.88 -10.31
C VAL A 330 -21.91 -11.11 -11.10
N PRO A 331 -21.30 -12.29 -10.89
CA PRO A 331 -21.70 -13.50 -11.61
C PRO A 331 -23.12 -13.94 -11.23
N ASN A 332 -23.81 -14.58 -12.18
CA ASN A 332 -25.19 -15.04 -12.02
C ASN A 332 -25.42 -15.89 -10.75
N LEU A 333 -24.42 -16.69 -10.35
CA LEU A 333 -24.49 -17.48 -9.12
C LEU A 333 -24.66 -16.58 -7.88
N VAL A 334 -23.89 -15.49 -7.80
CA VAL A 334 -23.94 -14.55 -6.68
C VAL A 334 -25.29 -13.83 -6.66
N ALA A 335 -25.75 -13.34 -7.82
CA ALA A 335 -27.07 -12.70 -7.92
C ALA A 335 -28.21 -13.63 -7.46
N ARG A 336 -28.16 -14.92 -7.82
CA ARG A 336 -29.14 -15.93 -7.37
C ARG A 336 -29.06 -16.20 -5.87
N MET A 337 -27.87 -16.26 -5.29
CA MET A 337 -27.74 -16.43 -3.84
C MET A 337 -28.25 -15.21 -3.08
N VAL A 338 -28.01 -14.00 -3.60
CA VAL A 338 -28.56 -12.76 -3.06
C VAL A 338 -30.09 -12.75 -3.14
N ASP A 339 -30.67 -13.19 -4.26
CA ASP A 339 -32.13 -13.33 -4.43
C ASP A 339 -32.77 -14.26 -3.38
N VAL A 340 -32.14 -15.41 -3.13
CA VAL A 340 -32.56 -16.33 -2.07
C VAL A 340 -32.41 -15.69 -0.69
N GLY A 341 -31.31 -14.98 -0.44
CA GLY A 341 -31.07 -14.28 0.83
C GLY A 341 -32.08 -13.16 1.08
N GLU A 342 -32.44 -12.41 0.03
CA GLU A 342 -33.43 -11.35 0.07
C GLU A 342 -34.82 -11.90 0.37
N THR A 343 -35.23 -12.96 -0.32
CA THR A 343 -36.53 -13.62 -0.12
C THR A 343 -36.64 -14.27 1.27
N THR A 344 -35.55 -14.81 1.81
CA THR A 344 -35.51 -15.48 3.11
C THR A 344 -35.17 -14.55 4.28
N GLY A 345 -34.81 -13.29 4.00
CA GLY A 345 -34.35 -12.33 5.01
C GLY A 345 -32.98 -12.67 5.62
N ARG A 346 -32.16 -13.47 4.94
CA ARG A 346 -30.86 -13.99 5.42
C ARG A 346 -29.73 -13.61 4.45
N LEU A 347 -29.62 -12.31 4.16
CA LEU A 347 -28.61 -11.78 3.24
C LEU A 347 -27.19 -11.96 3.78
N ASP A 348 -26.99 -11.74 5.08
CA ASP A 348 -25.73 -11.94 5.77
C ASP A 348 -25.17 -13.36 5.58
N ASP A 349 -25.99 -14.38 5.82
CA ASP A 349 -25.61 -15.79 5.64
C ASP A 349 -25.28 -16.11 4.17
N MET A 350 -26.04 -15.55 3.22
CA MET A 350 -25.78 -15.79 1.79
C MET A 350 -24.48 -15.13 1.36
N PHE A 351 -24.21 -13.89 1.79
CA PHE A 351 -22.95 -13.21 1.52
C PHE A 351 -21.76 -13.92 2.18
N GLU A 352 -21.92 -14.51 3.36
CA GLU A 352 -20.87 -15.32 3.99
C GLU A 352 -20.53 -16.55 3.14
N LYS A 353 -21.54 -17.28 2.67
CA LYS A 353 -21.33 -18.44 1.77
C LYS A 353 -20.68 -18.04 0.46
N ILE A 354 -21.08 -16.89 -0.12
CA ILE A 354 -20.44 -16.34 -1.31
C ILE A 354 -18.96 -16.02 -1.03
N SER A 355 -18.66 -15.39 0.11
CA SER A 355 -17.28 -15.08 0.52
C SER A 355 -16.43 -16.34 0.56
N ILE A 356 -16.89 -17.39 1.26
CA ILE A 356 -16.15 -18.64 1.42
C ILE A 356 -15.92 -19.32 0.05
N PHE A 357 -16.95 -19.32 -0.81
CA PHE A 357 -16.81 -19.88 -2.16
C PHE A 357 -15.77 -19.11 -2.99
N TYR A 358 -15.84 -17.78 -3.01
CA TYR A 358 -14.90 -16.97 -3.78
C TYR A 358 -13.50 -16.90 -3.17
N GLU A 359 -13.34 -17.08 -1.86
CA GLU A 359 -12.04 -17.30 -1.21
C GLU A 359 -11.35 -18.54 -1.82
N GLY A 360 -12.08 -19.64 -2.01
CA GLY A 360 -11.56 -20.84 -2.71
C GLY A 360 -11.28 -20.61 -4.20
N GLU A 361 -12.11 -19.83 -4.89
CA GLU A 361 -11.85 -19.45 -6.29
C GLU A 361 -10.62 -18.54 -6.43
N VAL A 362 -10.33 -17.69 -5.43
CA VAL A 362 -9.09 -16.90 -5.36
C VAL A 362 -7.89 -17.82 -5.23
N ASP A 363 -7.92 -18.83 -4.36
CA ASP A 363 -6.83 -19.82 -4.23
C ASP A 363 -6.55 -20.54 -5.56
N THR A 364 -7.63 -20.91 -6.25
CA THR A 364 -7.55 -21.53 -7.58
C THR A 364 -6.97 -20.57 -8.61
N ALA A 365 -7.40 -19.31 -8.61
CA ALA A 365 -6.89 -18.28 -9.52
C ALA A 365 -5.41 -17.96 -9.29
N VAL A 366 -4.97 -17.89 -8.03
CA VAL A 366 -3.55 -17.73 -7.67
C VAL A 366 -2.73 -18.91 -8.21
N THR A 367 -3.22 -20.14 -8.04
CA THR A 367 -2.54 -21.34 -8.55
C THR A 367 -2.45 -21.32 -10.09
N ARG A 368 -3.52 -20.90 -10.77
CA ARG A 368 -3.52 -20.75 -12.24
C ARG A 368 -2.55 -19.66 -12.71
N LEU A 369 -2.49 -18.53 -11.99
CA LEU A 369 -1.52 -17.46 -12.27
C LEU A 369 -0.10 -18.01 -12.18
N MET A 370 0.22 -18.75 -11.11
CA MET A 370 1.53 -19.36 -10.93
C MET A 370 1.90 -20.31 -12.08
N LYS A 371 0.98 -21.19 -12.47
CA LYS A 371 1.20 -22.13 -13.59
C LYS A 371 1.35 -21.41 -14.94
N ALA A 372 0.61 -20.33 -15.16
CA ALA A 372 0.72 -19.54 -16.39
C ALA A 372 2.04 -18.74 -16.45
N MET A 373 2.57 -18.33 -15.29
CA MET A 373 3.84 -17.60 -15.21
C MET A 373 5.05 -18.48 -15.54
N GLU A 374 5.00 -19.79 -15.29
CA GLU A 374 6.15 -20.68 -15.54
C GLU A 374 6.59 -20.72 -17.02
N PRO A 375 5.72 -20.99 -18.01
CA PRO A 375 6.08 -20.89 -19.42
C PRO A 375 6.56 -19.49 -19.82
N ALA A 376 5.91 -18.45 -19.30
CA ALA A 376 6.31 -17.06 -19.59
C ALA A 376 7.72 -16.76 -19.08
N LEU A 377 8.07 -17.19 -17.86
CA LEU A 377 9.39 -17.04 -17.29
C LEU A 377 10.43 -17.84 -18.10
N ILE A 378 10.15 -19.09 -18.46
CA ILE A 378 11.05 -19.89 -19.30
C ILE A 378 11.29 -19.22 -20.64
N CYS A 379 10.24 -18.70 -21.30
CA CYS A 379 10.38 -17.96 -22.54
C CYS A 379 11.23 -16.70 -22.37
N VAL A 380 10.99 -15.89 -21.33
CA VAL A 380 11.76 -14.66 -21.07
C VAL A 380 13.22 -14.98 -20.80
N VAL A 381 13.51 -15.93 -19.90
CA VAL A 381 14.88 -16.33 -19.55
C VAL A 381 15.57 -16.96 -20.76
N GLY A 382 14.88 -17.83 -21.49
CA GLY A 382 15.40 -18.47 -22.70
C GLY A 382 15.72 -17.48 -23.81
N VAL A 383 14.85 -16.47 -24.04
CA VAL A 383 15.11 -15.41 -25.01
C VAL A 383 16.29 -14.54 -24.59
N ILE A 384 16.38 -14.17 -23.30
CA ILE A 384 17.49 -13.37 -22.78
C ILE A 384 18.81 -14.15 -22.92
N LEU A 385 18.93 -15.30 -22.27
CA LEU A 385 20.19 -16.05 -22.23
C LEU A 385 20.52 -16.71 -23.57
N GLY A 386 19.54 -17.31 -24.24
CA GLY A 386 19.71 -17.92 -25.56
C GLY A 386 20.06 -16.89 -26.62
N GLY A 387 19.39 -15.73 -26.61
CA GLY A 387 19.72 -14.62 -27.50
C GLY A 387 21.15 -14.11 -27.29
N MET A 388 21.60 -14.03 -26.03
CA MET A 388 22.98 -13.66 -25.69
C MET A 388 23.98 -14.69 -26.23
N VAL A 389 23.73 -15.99 -26.02
CA VAL A 389 24.61 -17.05 -26.53
C VAL A 389 24.69 -17.00 -28.05
N VAL A 390 23.56 -16.93 -28.76
CA VAL A 390 23.55 -16.84 -30.22
C VAL A 390 24.33 -15.61 -30.69
N ALA A 391 24.11 -14.45 -30.08
CA ALA A 391 24.82 -13.22 -30.43
C ALA A 391 26.34 -13.32 -30.19
N LEU A 392 26.79 -14.08 -29.19
CA LEU A 392 28.22 -14.29 -28.93
C LEU A 392 28.89 -15.28 -29.89
N TYR A 393 28.15 -16.31 -30.32
CA TYR A 393 28.70 -17.36 -31.21
C TYR A 393 28.59 -17.02 -32.70
N LEU A 394 27.64 -16.17 -33.11
CA LEU A 394 27.44 -15.80 -34.50
C LEU A 394 28.72 -15.29 -35.22
N PRO A 395 29.55 -14.42 -34.61
CA PRO A 395 30.79 -13.96 -35.26
C PRO A 395 31.82 -15.08 -35.47
N ILE A 396 31.80 -16.12 -34.63
CA ILE A 396 32.68 -17.29 -34.78
C ILE A 396 32.30 -18.06 -36.05
N PHE A 397 31.00 -18.28 -36.27
CA PHE A 397 30.51 -18.96 -37.46
C PHE A 397 30.76 -18.16 -38.75
N GLU A 398 30.59 -16.84 -38.72
CA GLU A 398 30.92 -15.98 -39.86
C GLU A 398 32.42 -15.96 -40.14
N ALA A 399 33.26 -15.94 -39.10
CA ALA A 399 34.71 -16.02 -39.26
C ALA A 399 35.13 -17.35 -39.92
N MET A 400 34.56 -18.49 -39.49
CA MET A 400 34.86 -19.80 -40.11
C MET A 400 34.45 -19.86 -41.59
N THR A 401 33.24 -19.40 -41.93
CA THR A 401 32.76 -19.42 -43.33
C THR A 401 33.52 -18.46 -44.25
N SER A 402 34.11 -17.39 -43.70
CA SER A 402 35.00 -16.49 -44.46
C SER A 402 36.41 -17.04 -44.70
N VAL A 403 36.82 -18.09 -43.99
CA VAL A 403 38.14 -18.73 -44.14
C VAL A 403 38.10 -19.87 -45.17
N ASP A 404 36.91 -20.41 -45.46
CA ASP A 404 36.69 -21.48 -46.46
C ASP A 404 36.32 -20.94 -47.88
N MET A 405 36.32 -19.62 -48.09
CA MET A 405 36.23 -18.94 -49.40
C MET A 405 37.53 -18.20 -49.71
#